data_AF-Q5DD84-F1
#
_entry.id   AF-Q5DD84-F1
#
_cell.length_a   1.000
_cell.length_b   1.000
_cell.length_c   1.000
_cell.angle_alpha   90.00
_cell.angle_beta   90.00
_cell.angle_gamma   90.00
#
_symmetry.space_group_name_H-M   'P 1'
#
loop_
_entity.id
_entity.type
_entity.pdbx_description
1 polymer ?
#
loop_
_entity_poly.entity_id
_entity_poly.type
_entity_poly.pdbx_seq_one_letter_code
_entity_poly.pdbx_strand_id
1 'polypeptide(L)'
;MKRKTRNLIFGSISVLGGILIHFAFGFFYSTANMVPYIMGYIITRVDPNLSPGASIWLSAVALAMQGVSMPFGGLIARKWGFRIVVATSCLLDSISIFLTYVTIQKSFPGVVITYSVLQGLVWVSATLWFWL
;
A
#
# COMPACT_ATOMS: atom_id res chain seq x y z
N MET A 1 13.50 0.63 40.90
CA MET A 1 12.19 0.94 40.26
C MET A 1 12.25 1.52 38.84
N LYS A 2 13.32 2.19 38.38
CA LYS A 2 13.32 2.92 37.07
C LYS A 2 13.29 2.05 35.79
N ARG A 3 13.69 0.77 35.84
CA ARG A 3 13.84 -0.08 34.63
C ARG A 3 12.51 -0.66 34.13
N LYS A 4 11.57 -0.97 35.04
CA LYS A 4 10.27 -1.57 34.70
C LYS A 4 9.35 -0.56 34.00
N THR A 5 9.29 0.68 34.50
CA THR A 5 8.53 1.78 33.88
C THR A 5 9.06 2.14 32.49
N ARG A 6 10.39 2.16 32.30
CA ARG A 6 10.99 2.42 31.00
C ARG A 6 10.63 1.34 29.97
N ASN A 7 10.67 0.07 30.36
CA ASN A 7 10.30 -1.03 29.48
C ASN A 7 8.80 -1.01 29.14
N LEU A 8 7.94 -0.64 30.11
CA LEU A 8 6.51 -0.43 29.87
C LEU A 8 6.25 0.69 28.87
N ILE A 9 6.92 1.84 29.02
CA ILE A 9 6.77 2.98 28.08
C ILE A 9 7.19 2.57 26.67
N PHE A 10 8.35 1.92 26.50
CA PHE A 10 8.78 1.45 25.17
C PHE A 10 7.84 0.39 24.59
N GLY A 11 7.31 -0.51 25.43
CA GLY A 11 6.30 -1.48 25.01
C GLY A 11 5.02 -0.80 24.53
N SER A 12 4.48 0.13 25.31
CA SER A 12 3.29 0.90 24.93
C SER A 12 3.47 1.67 23.62
N ILE A 13 4.63 2.31 23.42
CA ILE A 13 4.96 3.02 22.17
C ILE A 13 5.02 2.04 20.99
N SER A 14 5.60 0.85 21.16
CA SER A 14 5.65 -0.16 20.08
C SER A 14 4.25 -0.67 19.68
N VAL A 15 3.36 -0.86 20.66
CA VAL A 15 1.96 -1.27 20.39
C VAL A 15 1.21 -0.15 19.67
N LEU A 16 1.35 1.09 20.12
CA LEU A 16 0.78 2.28 19.47
C LEU A 16 1.25 2.41 18.01
N GLY A 17 2.54 2.22 17.74
CA GLY A 17 3.09 2.20 16.39
C GLY A 17 2.48 1.10 15.51
N GLY A 18 2.31 -0.10 16.07
CA GLY A 18 1.65 -1.21 15.37
C GLY A 18 0.20 -0.89 14.99
N ILE A 19 -0.56 -0.26 15.90
CA ILE A 19 -1.95 0.16 15.65
C ILE A 19 -2.02 1.22 14.55
N LEU A 20 -1.12 2.22 14.59
CA LEU A 20 -1.06 3.27 13.56
C LEU A 20 -0.76 2.71 12.16
N ILE A 21 0.12 1.72 12.07
CA ILE A 21 0.42 1.05 10.80
C ILE A 21 -0.81 0.29 10.28
N HIS A 22 -1.55 -0.40 11.15
CA HIS A 22 -2.78 -1.08 10.75
C HIS A 22 -3.86 -0.11 10.28
N PHE A 23 -3.96 1.05 10.94
CA PHE A 23 -4.86 2.11 10.51
C PHE A 23 -4.50 2.64 9.12
N ALA A 24 -3.20 2.84 8.84
CA ALA A 24 -2.72 3.22 7.51
C ALA A 24 -3.03 2.12 6.46
N PHE A 25 -2.82 0.84 6.78
CA PHE A 25 -3.21 -0.27 5.90
C PHE A 25 -4.72 -0.32 5.64
N GLY A 26 -5.55 0.11 6.59
CA GLY A 26 -7.00 0.24 6.42
C GLY A 26 -7.41 1.13 5.24
N PHE A 27 -6.58 2.12 4.89
CA PHE A 27 -6.81 2.97 3.71
C PHE A 27 -6.92 2.16 2.42
N PHE A 28 -6.11 1.10 2.26
CA PHE A 28 -6.13 0.24 1.07
C PHE A 28 -7.51 -0.40 0.83
N TYR A 29 -8.24 -0.76 1.88
CA TYR A 29 -9.59 -1.32 1.71
C TYR A 29 -10.60 -0.27 1.24
N SER A 30 -10.37 1.00 1.54
CA SER A 30 -11.21 2.11 1.07
C SER A 30 -10.89 2.50 -0.38
N THR A 31 -9.67 2.23 -0.84
CA THR A 31 -9.19 2.43 -2.21
C THR A 31 -10.07 1.76 -3.25
N ALA A 32 -10.60 0.56 -2.96
CA ALA A 32 -11.52 -0.15 -3.86
C ALA A 32 -12.81 0.65 -4.14
N ASN A 33 -13.30 1.41 -3.15
CA ASN A 33 -14.47 2.28 -3.31
C ASN A 33 -14.13 3.59 -4.06
N MET A 34 -12.85 3.95 -4.15
CA MET A 34 -12.37 5.16 -4.84
C MET A 34 -12.10 4.95 -6.33
N VAL A 35 -11.90 3.70 -6.77
CA VAL A 35 -11.70 3.33 -8.19
C VAL A 35 -12.70 3.99 -9.16
N PRO A 36 -14.03 3.96 -8.94
CA PRO A 36 -14.98 4.59 -9.86
C PRO A 36 -14.81 6.12 -9.95
N TYR A 37 -14.42 6.78 -8.86
CA TYR A 37 -14.16 8.23 -8.86
C TYR A 37 -12.90 8.58 -9.65
N ILE A 38 -11.85 7.78 -9.51
CA ILE A 38 -10.61 7.93 -10.30
C ILE A 38 -10.92 7.75 -11.79
N MET A 39 -11.71 6.74 -12.14
CA MET A 39 -12.15 6.50 -13.52
C MET A 39 -12.99 7.64 -14.07
N GLY A 40 -13.94 8.14 -13.28
CA GLY A 40 -14.76 9.29 -13.67
C GLY A 40 -13.92 10.54 -13.96
N TYR A 41 -12.89 10.79 -13.15
CA TYR A 41 -11.96 11.89 -13.37
C TYR A 41 -11.15 11.72 -14.67
N ILE A 42 -10.63 10.52 -14.92
CA ILE A 42 -9.81 10.24 -16.11
C ILE A 42 -10.64 10.34 -17.40
N ILE A 43 -11.87 9.82 -17.38
CA ILE A 43 -12.78 9.90 -18.54
C ILE A 43 -13.15 11.35 -18.85
N THR A 44 -13.39 12.18 -17.82
CA THR A 44 -13.80 13.59 -18.03
C THR A 44 -12.64 14.53 -18.34
N ARG A 45 -11.42 14.25 -17.88
CA ARG A 45 -10.28 15.19 -17.98
C ARG A 45 -9.14 14.75 -18.89
N VAL A 46 -9.01 13.45 -19.18
CA VAL A 46 -7.85 12.91 -19.90
C VAL A 46 -8.28 12.27 -21.22
N ASP A 47 -9.20 11.30 -21.18
CA ASP A 47 -9.62 10.58 -22.39
C ASP A 47 -11.10 10.15 -22.33
N PRO A 48 -11.99 10.84 -23.08
CA PRO A 48 -13.42 10.51 -23.11
C PRO A 48 -13.72 9.16 -23.78
N ASN A 49 -12.79 8.59 -24.54
CA ASN A 49 -12.98 7.31 -25.24
C ASN A 49 -12.60 6.10 -24.37
N LEU A 50 -12.11 6.33 -23.15
CA LEU A 50 -11.69 5.26 -22.27
C LEU A 50 -12.89 4.42 -21.82
N SER A 51 -12.84 3.12 -22.10
CA SER A 51 -13.90 2.20 -21.67
C SER A 51 -13.99 2.13 -20.14
N PRO A 52 -15.20 2.25 -19.55
CA PRO A 52 -15.40 2.07 -18.11
C PRO A 52 -14.91 0.71 -17.60
N GLY A 53 -14.87 -0.31 -18.47
CA GLY A 53 -14.33 -1.65 -18.17
C GLY A 53 -12.83 -1.66 -17.88
N ALA A 54 -12.09 -0.61 -18.24
CA ALA A 54 -10.67 -0.50 -17.95
C ALA A 54 -10.37 -0.41 -16.44
N SER A 55 -11.37 -0.01 -15.64
CA SER A 55 -11.33 0.00 -14.17
C SER A 55 -10.97 -1.36 -13.56
N ILE A 56 -11.35 -2.45 -14.22
CA ILE A 56 -11.06 -3.83 -13.77
C ILE A 56 -9.56 -4.07 -13.69
N TRP A 57 -8.77 -3.47 -14.58
CA TRP A 57 -7.30 -3.58 -14.55
C TRP A 57 -6.70 -2.99 -13.27
N LEU A 58 -7.30 -1.95 -12.69
CA LEU A 58 -6.79 -1.36 -11.45
C LEU A 58 -6.84 -2.37 -10.29
N SER A 59 -7.97 -3.05 -10.12
CA SER A 59 -8.14 -4.06 -9.07
C SER A 59 -7.40 -5.36 -9.39
N ALA A 60 -7.43 -5.82 -10.65
CA ALA A 60 -6.79 -7.06 -11.05
C ALA A 60 -5.26 -7.01 -10.90
N VAL A 61 -4.63 -5.92 -11.34
CA VAL A 61 -3.17 -5.75 -11.20
C VAL A 61 -2.79 -5.57 -9.73
N ALA A 62 -3.61 -4.86 -8.94
CA ALA A 62 -3.33 -4.67 -7.51
C ALA A 62 -3.35 -6.01 -6.75
N LEU A 63 -4.34 -6.86 -7.03
CA LEU A 63 -4.44 -8.21 -6.44
C LEU A 63 -3.32 -9.14 -6.92
N ALA A 64 -2.98 -9.09 -8.21
CA ALA A 64 -1.87 -9.87 -8.75
C ALA A 64 -0.54 -9.49 -8.08
N MET A 65 -0.29 -8.18 -7.95
CA MET A 65 0.92 -7.68 -7.31
C MET A 65 0.94 -7.93 -5.81
N GLN A 66 -0.20 -7.90 -5.13
CA GLN A 66 -0.33 -8.35 -3.75
C GLN A 66 0.07 -9.83 -3.60
N GLY A 67 -0.43 -10.70 -4.49
CA GLY A 67 -0.10 -12.13 -4.49
C GLY A 67 1.39 -12.41 -4.73
N VAL A 68 2.04 -11.66 -5.61
CA VAL A 68 3.50 -11.77 -5.86
C VAL A 68 4.32 -11.19 -4.70
N SER A 69 3.83 -10.12 -4.07
CA SER A 69 4.52 -9.43 -2.98
C SER A 69 4.55 -10.23 -1.69
N MET A 70 3.55 -11.08 -1.47
CA MET A 70 3.47 -11.93 -0.29
C MET A 70 4.74 -12.81 -0.10
N PRO A 71 5.11 -13.71 -1.03
CA PRO A 71 6.31 -14.54 -0.88
C PRO A 71 7.61 -13.73 -0.81
N PHE A 72 7.69 -12.60 -1.52
CA PHE A 72 8.84 -11.69 -1.45
C PHE A 72 9.03 -11.10 -0.05
N GLY A 73 7.93 -10.69 0.61
CA GLY A 73 7.95 -10.20 1.99
C GLY A 73 8.53 -11.19 2.98
N GLY A 74 8.15 -12.47 2.87
CA GLY A 74 8.70 -13.54 3.71
C GLY A 74 10.20 -13.76 3.51
N LEU A 75 10.68 -13.69 2.26
CA LEU A 75 12.11 -13.85 1.94
C LEU A 75 12.95 -12.69 2.49
N ILE A 76 12.49 -11.45 2.29
CA ILE A 76 13.21 -10.24 2.72
C ILE A 76 13.22 -10.17 4.26
N ALA A 77 12.11 -10.49 4.90
CA ALA A 77 11.99 -10.56 6.36
C ALA A 77 13.03 -11.49 6.99
N ARG A 78 13.25 -12.67 6.38
CA ARG A 78 14.22 -13.66 6.88
C ARG A 78 15.66 -13.15 6.83
N LYS A 79 16.00 -12.27 5.88
CA LYS A 79 17.38 -11.81 5.65
C LYS A 79 17.70 -10.46 6.31
N TRP A 80 16.74 -9.52 6.36
CA TRP A 80 16.96 -8.14 6.84
C TRP A 80 16.18 -7.78 8.11
N GLY A 81 15.31 -8.68 8.59
CA GLY A 81 14.48 -8.47 9.77
C GLY A 81 13.24 -7.60 9.51
N PHE A 82 12.23 -7.75 10.38
CA PHE A 82 10.90 -7.17 10.15
C PHE A 82 10.87 -5.64 10.12
N ARG A 83 11.73 -4.98 10.92
CA ARG A 83 11.69 -3.51 11.10
C ARG A 83 12.00 -2.75 9.83
N ILE A 84 12.99 -3.22 9.07
CA ILE A 84 13.40 -2.57 7.82
C ILE A 84 12.29 -2.73 6.77
N VAL A 85 11.70 -3.93 6.68
CA VAL A 85 10.60 -4.21 5.76
C VAL A 85 9.40 -3.29 6.01
N VAL A 86 9.00 -3.14 7.28
CA VAL A 86 7.90 -2.24 7.65
C VAL A 86 8.20 -0.78 7.30
N ALA A 87 9.42 -0.30 7.59
CA ALA A 87 9.82 1.06 7.25
C ALA A 87 9.83 1.30 5.72
N THR A 88 10.36 0.36 4.94
CA THR A 88 10.37 0.47 3.48
C THR A 88 8.96 0.43 2.88
N SER A 89 8.08 -0.41 3.41
CA SER A 89 6.68 -0.46 2.95
C SER A 89 5.95 0.85 3.24
N CYS A 90 6.16 1.46 4.41
CA CYS A 90 5.53 2.72 4.77
C CYS A 90 6.01 3.89 3.88
N LEU A 91 7.29 3.91 3.52
CA LEU A 91 7.84 4.88 2.57
C LEU A 91 7.28 4.65 1.15
N LEU A 92 7.24 3.40 0.70
CA LEU A 92 6.67 3.04 -0.60
C LEU A 92 5.19 3.41 -0.70
N ASP A 93 4.43 3.23 0.39
CA ASP A 93 3.01 3.60 0.44
C ASP A 93 2.81 5.11 0.26
N SER A 94 3.61 5.91 0.96
CA SER A 94 3.59 7.37 0.83
C SER A 94 3.98 7.83 -0.58
N ILE A 95 4.99 7.19 -1.18
CA ILE A 95 5.44 7.48 -2.55
C ILE A 95 4.38 7.07 -3.58
N SER A 96 3.72 5.93 -3.39
CA SER A 96 2.64 5.42 -4.24
C SER A 96 1.51 6.44 -4.38
N ILE A 97 1.03 6.96 -3.24
CA ILE A 97 -0.05 7.94 -3.19
C ILE A 97 0.38 9.26 -3.83
N PHE A 98 1.59 9.75 -3.51
CA PHE A 98 2.13 10.98 -4.11
C PHE A 98 2.27 10.87 -5.63
N LEU A 99 2.77 9.73 -6.11
CA LEU A 99 2.97 9.50 -7.54
C LEU A 99 1.64 9.34 -8.29
N THR A 100 0.64 8.73 -7.64
CA THR A 100 -0.73 8.63 -8.16
C THR A 100 -1.36 10.01 -8.38
N TYR A 101 -1.11 10.97 -7.50
CA TYR A 101 -1.57 12.35 -7.69
C TYR A 101 -1.01 12.98 -8.97
N VAL A 102 0.25 12.69 -9.31
CA VAL A 102 0.90 13.19 -10.52
C VAL A 102 0.43 12.45 -11.78
N THR A 103 0.25 11.13 -11.72
CA THR A 103 -0.11 10.32 -12.89
C THR A 103 -1.58 10.44 -13.29
N ILE A 104 -2.49 10.69 -12.35
CA ILE A 104 -3.91 10.96 -12.63
C ILE A 104 -4.10 12.13 -13.61
N GLN A 105 -3.17 13.08 -13.66
CA GLN A 105 -3.24 14.24 -14.53
C GLN A 105 -2.65 14.00 -15.94
N LYS A 106 -1.90 12.92 -16.16
CA LYS A 106 -1.16 12.71 -17.40
C LYS A 106 -1.67 11.54 -18.24
N SER A 107 -1.92 10.37 -17.66
CA SER A 107 -2.28 9.18 -18.45
C SER A 107 -2.85 8.02 -17.62
N PHE A 108 -3.84 7.31 -18.18
CA PHE A 108 -4.48 6.15 -17.56
C PHE A 108 -3.51 4.97 -17.26
N PRO A 109 -2.61 4.56 -18.18
CA PRO A 109 -1.63 3.50 -17.89
C PRO A 109 -0.66 3.88 -16.77
N GLY A 110 -0.33 5.18 -16.65
CA GLY A 110 0.48 5.69 -15.55
C GLY A 110 -0.19 5.47 -14.21
N VAL A 111 -1.51 5.71 -14.13
CA VAL A 111 -2.29 5.42 -12.92
C VAL A 111 -2.31 3.93 -12.61
N VAL A 112 -2.49 3.04 -13.60
CA VAL A 112 -2.46 1.59 -13.35
C VAL A 112 -1.11 1.15 -12.77
N ILE A 113 0.00 1.67 -13.30
CA ILE A 113 1.33 1.32 -12.79
C ILE A 113 1.52 1.88 -11.38
N THR A 114 1.25 3.17 -11.16
CA THR A 114 1.57 3.81 -9.88
C THR A 114 0.60 3.46 -8.78
N TYR A 115 -0.67 3.18 -9.12
CA TYR A 115 -1.71 2.89 -8.16
C TYR A 115 -1.90 1.39 -7.93
N SER A 116 -1.73 0.53 -8.95
CA SER A 116 -1.93 -0.91 -8.76
C SER A 116 -0.64 -1.64 -8.47
N VAL A 117 0.47 -1.28 -9.14
CA VAL A 117 1.74 -2.00 -8.95
C VAL A 117 2.45 -1.57 -7.68
N LEU A 118 2.64 -0.26 -7.45
CA LEU A 118 3.28 0.20 -6.21
C LEU A 118 2.44 -0.13 -4.98
N GLN A 119 1.12 0.09 -5.04
CA GLN A 119 0.25 -0.23 -3.92
C GLN A 119 0.21 -1.74 -3.63
N GLY A 120 0.25 -2.59 -4.66
CA GLY A 120 0.40 -4.04 -4.50
C GLY A 120 1.74 -4.44 -3.85
N LEU A 121 2.83 -3.71 -4.14
CA LEU A 121 4.16 -3.91 -3.53
C LEU A 121 4.23 -3.48 -2.06
N VAL A 122 3.39 -2.56 -1.60
CA VAL A 122 3.32 -2.18 -0.17
C VAL A 122 2.99 -3.39 0.70
N TRP A 123 2.24 -4.37 0.17
CA TRP A 123 1.85 -5.60 0.87
C TRP A 123 2.99 -6.56 1.23
N VAL A 124 4.22 -6.28 0.80
CA VAL A 124 5.43 -6.98 1.26
C VAL A 124 5.54 -7.00 2.79
N SER A 125 5.08 -5.95 3.51
CA SER A 125 5.08 -5.95 4.98
C SER A 125 3.88 -6.67 5.61
N ALA A 126 2.82 -6.94 4.86
CA ALA A 126 1.64 -7.66 5.36
C ALA A 126 1.92 -9.16 5.52
N THR A 127 2.82 -9.74 4.72
CA THR A 127 3.23 -11.15 4.86
C THR A 127 3.82 -11.45 6.23
N LEU A 128 4.53 -10.48 6.82
CA LEU A 128 5.13 -10.62 8.14
C LEU A 128 4.11 -10.87 9.26
N TRP A 129 2.85 -10.47 9.06
CA TRP A 129 1.79 -10.60 10.06
C TRP A 129 0.99 -11.90 9.93
N PHE A 130 0.95 -12.54 8.76
CA PHE A 130 0.32 -13.86 8.60
C PHE A 130 1.15 -15.01 9.19
N TRP A 131 2.42 -14.75 9.55
CA TRP A 131 3.36 -15.73 10.09
C TRP A 131 3.81 -15.42 11.53
N LEU A 132 3.22 -14.40 12.18
CA LEU A 132 3.35 -14.09 13.61
C LEU A 132 2.09 -14.53 14.35
#